data_AF-A0A2M7TP97-F1
#
_entry.id   AF-A0A2M7TP97-F1
#
_cell.length_a   1.000
_cell.length_b   1.000
_cell.length_c   1.000
_cell.angle_alpha   90.00
_cell.angle_beta   90.00
_cell.angle_gamma   90.00
#
_symmetry.space_group_name_H-M   'P 1'
#
loop_
_entity.id
_entity.type
_entity.pdbx_description
1 polymer ?
#
loop_
_entity_poly.entity_id
_entity_poly.type
_entity_poly.pdbx_seq_one_letter_code
_entity_poly.pdbx_strand_id
1 'polypeptide(L)'
;MSEINWTKVWMAFEKEMRLKLKNLPDPTEVKGNLKPLQKLISQTLPETTSAQTFKTLIDLLLKEKAINLPALKKRYLNPELKKEKELLEKKEKEFEMLKKSAQVWIGGNFSEEKLKELWEKHQSWLPRCSYPYKDNRKTPLQKIAAETLARFKLINKI
;
A
#
# COMPACT_ATOMS: atom_id res chain seq x y z
N MET A 1 18.54 17.73 -12.41
CA MET A 1 17.43 16.78 -12.22
C MET A 1 16.16 17.59 -12.12
N SER A 2 15.12 17.29 -12.93
CA SER A 2 13.82 17.93 -12.77
C SER A 2 13.27 17.63 -11.38
N GLU A 3 12.80 18.66 -10.68
CA GLU A 3 12.18 18.52 -9.36
C GLU A 3 10.97 17.57 -9.44
N ILE A 4 10.89 16.60 -8.52
CA ILE A 4 9.79 15.63 -8.49
C ILE A 4 8.56 16.33 -7.90
N ASN A 5 7.47 16.39 -8.66
CA ASN A 5 6.20 16.88 -8.15
C ASN A 5 5.51 15.80 -7.30
N TRP A 6 5.88 15.71 -6.03
CA TRP A 6 5.33 14.73 -5.09
C TRP A 6 3.84 14.86 -4.85
N THR A 7 3.27 16.06 -5.01
CA THR A 7 1.81 16.25 -4.93
C THR A 7 1.10 15.49 -6.05
N LYS A 8 1.61 15.58 -7.28
CA LYS A 8 1.08 14.82 -8.43
C LYS A 8 1.22 13.31 -8.23
N VAL A 9 2.36 12.85 -7.70
CA VAL A 9 2.59 11.43 -7.39
C VAL A 9 1.58 10.94 -6.35
N TRP A 10 1.40 11.68 -5.26
CA TRP A 10 0.44 11.35 -4.21
C TRP A 10 -1.00 11.30 -4.73
N MET A 11 -1.44 12.30 -5.50
CA MET A 11 -2.78 12.30 -6.09
C MET A 11 -3.01 11.11 -7.03
N ALA A 12 -2.01 10.76 -7.84
CA ALA A 12 -2.08 9.61 -8.72
C ALA A 12 -2.18 8.29 -7.93
N PHE A 13 -1.38 8.17 -6.86
CA PHE A 13 -1.42 7.02 -5.95
C PHE A 13 -2.80 6.88 -5.30
N GLU A 14 -3.34 7.95 -4.72
CA GLU A 14 -4.67 7.94 -4.08
C GLU A 14 -5.77 7.56 -5.07
N LYS A 15 -5.72 8.11 -6.28
CA LYS A 15 -6.67 7.77 -7.36
C LYS A 15 -6.61 6.28 -7.70
N GLU A 16 -5.41 5.74 -7.88
CA GLU A 16 -5.24 4.32 -8.20
C GLU A 16 -5.73 3.42 -7.06
N MET A 17 -5.37 3.75 -5.82
CA MET A 17 -5.78 2.94 -4.67
C MET A 17 -7.29 2.97 -4.42
N ARG A 18 -7.94 4.14 -4.60
CA ARG A 18 -9.41 4.24 -4.54
C ARG A 18 -10.10 3.37 -5.60
N LEU A 19 -9.52 3.27 -6.80
CA LEU A 19 -10.05 2.40 -7.86
C LEU A 19 -9.83 0.92 -7.53
N LYS A 20 -8.63 0.54 -7.08
CA LYS A 20 -8.28 -0.84 -6.70
C LYS A 20 -9.12 -1.34 -5.53
N LEU A 21 -9.38 -0.48 -4.55
CA LEU A 21 -10.11 -0.80 -3.32
C LEU A 21 -11.60 -0.51 -3.42
N LYS A 22 -12.10 -0.21 -4.63
CA LYS A 22 -13.52 0.01 -4.87
C LYS A 22 -14.31 -1.22 -4.40
N ASN A 23 -15.35 -0.98 -3.61
CA ASN A 23 -16.22 -2.00 -3.00
C ASN A 23 -15.56 -2.86 -1.91
N LEU A 24 -14.37 -2.50 -1.41
CA LEU A 24 -13.86 -3.13 -0.19
C LEU A 24 -14.73 -2.66 1.00
N PRO A 25 -15.41 -3.57 1.72
CA PRO A 25 -16.16 -3.21 2.92
C PRO A 25 -15.27 -2.65 4.03
N ASP A 26 -15.87 -1.80 4.86
CA ASP A 26 -15.21 -1.24 6.03
C ASP A 26 -14.83 -2.36 7.03
N PRO A 27 -13.71 -2.26 7.78
CA PRO A 27 -13.35 -3.26 8.78
C PRO A 27 -14.46 -3.56 9.81
N THR A 28 -15.36 -2.62 10.07
CA THR A 28 -16.51 -2.78 10.99
C THR A 28 -17.63 -3.63 10.40
N GLU A 29 -17.78 -3.65 9.07
CA GLU A 29 -18.80 -4.41 8.33
C GLU A 29 -18.39 -5.87 8.08
N VAL A 30 -17.12 -6.20 8.31
CA VAL A 30 -16.55 -7.52 7.99
C VAL A 30 -16.57 -8.46 9.20
N LYS A 31 -17.09 -9.68 8.99
CA LYS A 31 -17.09 -10.77 9.99
C LYS A 31 -15.68 -11.01 10.54
N GLY A 32 -15.59 -11.34 11.84
CA GLY A 32 -14.31 -11.44 12.56
C GLY A 32 -13.26 -12.34 11.89
N ASN A 33 -13.67 -13.49 11.35
CA ASN A 33 -12.80 -14.43 10.63
C ASN A 33 -12.30 -13.91 9.27
N LEU A 34 -12.94 -12.88 8.71
CA LEU A 34 -12.62 -12.28 7.42
C LEU A 34 -11.82 -10.98 7.53
N LYS A 35 -11.79 -10.36 8.72
CA LYS A 35 -10.96 -9.16 9.00
C LYS A 35 -9.49 -9.31 8.60
N PRO A 36 -8.83 -10.48 8.76
CA PRO A 36 -7.47 -10.65 8.27
C PRO A 36 -7.32 -10.53 6.75
N LEU A 37 -8.32 -10.97 5.98
CA LEU A 37 -8.31 -10.79 4.52
C LEU A 37 -8.59 -9.33 4.16
N GLN A 38 -9.55 -8.67 4.82
CA GLN A 38 -9.81 -7.24 4.63
C GLN A 38 -8.53 -6.44 4.84
N LYS A 39 -7.81 -6.69 5.95
CA LYS A 39 -6.54 -6.04 6.28
C LYS A 39 -5.46 -6.31 5.25
N LEU A 40 -5.37 -7.54 4.75
CA LEU A 40 -4.43 -7.89 3.69
C LEU A 40 -4.68 -7.04 2.43
N ILE A 41 -5.94 -6.87 2.04
CA ILE A 41 -6.32 -6.09 0.85
C ILE A 41 -6.05 -4.60 1.09
N SER A 42 -6.57 -4.05 2.19
CA SER A 42 -6.51 -2.62 2.49
C SER A 42 -5.09 -2.13 2.77
N GLN A 43 -4.23 -2.94 3.42
CA GLN A 43 -2.97 -2.47 3.99
C GLN A 43 -1.72 -3.23 3.55
N THR A 44 -1.81 -4.50 3.14
CA THR A 44 -0.61 -5.35 2.93
C THR A 44 -0.25 -5.59 1.47
N LEU A 45 -1.23 -5.60 0.56
CA LEU A 45 -0.93 -5.81 -0.86
C LEU A 45 -0.03 -4.68 -1.39
N PRO A 46 1.08 -5.02 -2.09
CA PRO A 46 2.03 -4.04 -2.63
C PRO A 46 1.44 -3.23 -3.77
N GLU A 47 2.07 -2.10 -4.08
CA GLU A 47 1.62 -1.18 -5.13
C GLU A 47 1.64 -1.83 -6.52
N THR A 48 2.56 -2.77 -6.75
CA THR A 48 2.67 -3.59 -7.97
C THR A 48 1.44 -4.46 -8.24
N THR A 49 0.61 -4.72 -7.22
CA THR A 49 -0.55 -5.62 -7.34
C THR A 49 -1.55 -5.07 -8.35
N SER A 50 -1.95 -5.91 -9.31
CA SER A 50 -2.93 -5.54 -10.34
C SER A 50 -4.33 -5.25 -9.76
N ALA A 51 -5.09 -4.38 -10.42
CA ALA A 51 -6.49 -4.13 -10.06
C ALA A 51 -7.36 -5.40 -10.11
N GLN A 52 -7.05 -6.33 -11.03
CA GLN A 52 -7.75 -7.62 -11.12
C GLN A 52 -7.49 -8.50 -9.89
N THR A 53 -6.28 -8.49 -9.32
CA THR A 53 -5.97 -9.20 -8.09
C THR A 53 -6.75 -8.62 -6.91
N PHE A 54 -6.81 -7.30 -6.78
CA PHE A 54 -7.64 -6.63 -5.78
C PHE A 54 -9.11 -7.03 -5.91
N LYS A 55 -9.69 -6.92 -7.12
CA LYS A 55 -11.07 -7.31 -7.40
C LYS A 55 -11.33 -8.77 -6.98
N THR A 56 -10.45 -9.67 -7.36
CA THR A 56 -10.58 -11.10 -7.02
C THR A 56 -10.62 -11.34 -5.52
N LEU A 57 -9.76 -10.65 -4.75
CA LEU A 57 -9.71 -10.79 -3.30
C LEU A 57 -10.91 -10.13 -2.60
N ILE A 58 -11.40 -8.99 -3.12
CA ILE A 58 -12.63 -8.34 -2.65
C ILE A 58 -13.84 -9.23 -2.90
N ASP A 59 -13.96 -9.81 -4.10
CA ASP A 59 -15.04 -10.74 -4.43
C ASP A 59 -15.04 -11.99 -3.53
N LEU A 60 -13.85 -12.46 -3.13
CA LEU A 60 -13.72 -13.56 -2.16
C LEU A 60 -14.16 -13.14 -0.76
N LEU A 61 -13.82 -11.93 -0.34
CA LEU A 61 -14.23 -11.36 0.94
C LEU A 61 -15.76 -11.23 1.03
N LEU A 62 -16.39 -10.67 -0.01
CA LEU A 62 -17.84 -10.43 -0.08
C LEU A 62 -18.67 -11.72 -0.15
N LYS A 63 -18.10 -12.84 -0.61
CA LYS A 63 -18.79 -14.15 -0.61
C LYS A 63 -18.90 -14.77 0.78
N GLU A 64 -18.24 -14.19 1.79
CA GLU A 64 -18.25 -14.62 3.19
C GLU A 64 -17.95 -16.11 3.44
N LYS A 65 -17.23 -16.77 2.53
CA LYS A 65 -16.88 -18.19 2.64
C LYS A 65 -15.71 -18.41 3.59
N ALA A 66 -15.49 -19.64 4.05
CA ALA A 66 -14.29 -20.01 4.77
C ALA A 66 -13.04 -19.70 3.92
N ILE A 67 -12.11 -18.90 4.47
CA ILE A 67 -10.93 -18.42 3.75
C ILE A 67 -9.67 -19.05 4.33
N ASN A 68 -8.94 -19.76 3.47
CA ASN A 68 -7.59 -20.18 3.79
C ASN A 68 -6.61 -19.02 3.49
N LEU A 69 -6.43 -18.14 4.48
CA LEU A 69 -5.55 -16.98 4.35
C LEU A 69 -4.10 -17.34 3.98
N PRO A 70 -3.47 -18.39 4.56
CA PRO A 70 -2.15 -18.85 4.11
C PRO A 70 -2.10 -19.18 2.61
N ALA A 71 -3.11 -19.88 2.08
CA ALA A 71 -3.17 -20.21 0.66
C ALA A 71 -3.34 -18.95 -0.22
N LEU A 72 -4.18 -18.00 0.20
CA LEU A 72 -4.33 -16.72 -0.50
C LEU A 72 -3.03 -15.91 -0.51
N LYS A 73 -2.32 -15.85 0.63
CA LYS A 73 -1.01 -15.18 0.70
C LYS A 73 -0.02 -15.81 -0.28
N LYS A 74 0.06 -17.14 -0.31
CA LYS A 74 0.94 -17.87 -1.24
C LYS A 74 0.59 -17.59 -2.70
N ARG A 75 -0.71 -17.50 -3.02
CA ARG A 75 -1.19 -17.32 -4.40
C ARG A 75 -1.12 -15.88 -4.91
N TYR A 76 -1.44 -14.90 -4.05
CA TYR A 76 -1.66 -13.51 -4.48
C TYR A 76 -0.68 -12.51 -3.88
N LEU A 77 -0.24 -12.68 -2.63
CA LEU A 77 0.65 -11.73 -1.97
C LEU A 77 2.12 -12.03 -2.28
N ASN A 78 2.58 -13.26 -2.05
CA ASN A 78 3.98 -13.63 -2.18
C ASN A 78 4.57 -13.38 -3.58
N PRO A 79 3.84 -13.67 -4.70
CA PRO A 79 4.35 -13.37 -6.03
C PRO A 79 4.54 -11.86 -6.25
N GLU A 80 3.61 -11.04 -5.78
CA GLU A 80 3.70 -9.58 -5.95
C GLU A 80 4.79 -8.97 -5.07
N LEU A 81 4.98 -9.48 -3.85
CA LEU A 81 6.12 -9.10 -3.00
C LEU A 81 7.46 -9.49 -3.63
N LYS A 82 7.54 -10.66 -4.28
CA LYS A 82 8.75 -11.08 -4.99
C LYS A 82 9.06 -10.13 -6.16
N LYS A 83 8.06 -9.82 -6.99
CA LYS A 83 8.20 -8.86 -8.11
C LYS A 83 8.64 -7.48 -7.63
N GLU A 84 8.02 -6.96 -6.58
CA GLU A 84 8.37 -5.67 -6.01
C GLU A 84 9.81 -5.67 -5.48
N LYS A 85 10.19 -6.73 -4.73
CA LYS A 85 11.56 -6.88 -4.23
C LYS A 85 12.59 -6.90 -5.36
N GLU A 86 12.38 -7.71 -6.40
CA GLU A 86 13.29 -7.79 -7.55
C GLU A 86 13.40 -6.44 -8.29
N LEU A 87 12.29 -5.71 -8.42
CA LEU A 87 12.30 -4.38 -9.02
C LEU A 87 13.12 -3.39 -8.17
N LEU A 88 12.92 -3.39 -6.85
CA LEU A 88 13.61 -2.50 -5.93
C LEU A 88 15.12 -2.79 -5.86
N GLU A 89 15.51 -4.07 -5.85
CA GLU A 89 16.92 -4.48 -5.92
C GLU A 89 17.57 -4.01 -7.23
N LYS A 90 16.89 -4.20 -8.38
CA LYS A 90 17.38 -3.74 -9.69
C LYS A 90 17.53 -2.22 -9.77
N LYS A 91 16.75 -1.48 -8.98
CA LYS A 91 16.62 -0.01 -9.02
C LYS A 91 17.06 0.66 -7.72
N GLU A 92 17.89 0.00 -6.94
CA GLU A 92 18.23 0.40 -5.57
C GLU A 92 18.67 1.87 -5.46
N LYS A 93 19.61 2.31 -6.31
CA LYS A 93 20.09 3.71 -6.30
C LYS A 93 18.97 4.72 -6.58
N GLU A 94 18.12 4.42 -7.54
CA GLU A 94 16.98 5.27 -7.92
C GLU A 94 15.96 5.32 -6.77
N PHE A 95 15.65 4.16 -6.19
CA PHE A 95 14.75 4.04 -5.05
C PHE A 95 15.25 4.80 -3.82
N GLU A 96 16.54 4.71 -3.48
CA GLU A 96 17.12 5.44 -2.34
C GLU A 96 17.05 6.96 -2.52
N MET A 97 17.25 7.47 -3.73
CA MET A 97 17.07 8.89 -4.03
C MET A 97 15.60 9.31 -3.90
N LEU A 98 14.68 8.53 -4.45
CA LEU A 98 13.24 8.77 -4.34
C LEU A 98 12.79 8.75 -2.88
N LYS A 99 13.28 7.80 -2.08
CA LYS A 99 12.96 7.66 -0.66
C LYS A 99 13.35 8.92 0.12
N LYS A 100 14.59 9.40 -0.03
CA LYS A 100 15.06 10.62 0.65
C LYS A 100 14.23 11.84 0.25
N SER A 101 13.94 11.99 -1.04
CA SER A 101 13.14 13.11 -1.53
C SER A 101 11.68 13.04 -1.05
N ALA A 102 11.07 11.86 -1.06
CA ALA A 102 9.73 11.64 -0.53
C ALA A 102 9.66 11.88 0.99
N GLN A 103 10.70 11.51 1.75
CA GLN A 103 10.76 11.74 3.19
C GLN A 103 10.70 13.24 3.53
N VAL A 104 11.44 14.07 2.81
CA VAL A 104 11.41 15.53 2.99
C VAL A 104 10.00 16.07 2.69
N TRP A 105 9.40 15.64 1.57
CA TRP A 105 8.07 16.10 1.21
C TRP A 105 6.99 15.65 2.21
N ILE A 106 6.99 14.37 2.61
CA ILE A 106 6.05 13.84 3.61
C ILE A 106 6.18 14.58 4.93
N GLY A 107 7.41 14.75 5.44
CA GLY A 107 7.66 15.47 6.69
C GLY A 107 7.17 16.92 6.69
N GLY A 108 7.18 17.58 5.52
CA GLY A 108 6.66 18.94 5.36
C GLY A 108 5.14 19.05 5.15
N ASN A 109 4.44 17.95 4.81
CA ASN A 109 3.03 17.98 4.40
C ASN A 109 2.08 17.21 5.34
N PHE A 110 2.60 16.21 6.07
CA PHE A 110 1.81 15.35 6.93
C PHE A 110 2.51 15.09 8.26
N SER A 111 1.86 15.38 9.38
CA SER A 111 2.31 14.90 10.69
C SER A 111 1.97 13.41 10.87
N GLU A 112 2.62 12.75 11.83
CA GLU A 112 2.31 11.36 12.20
C GLU A 112 0.85 11.20 12.64
N GLU A 113 0.33 12.13 13.44
CA GLU A 113 -1.05 12.11 13.94
C GLU A 113 -2.05 12.24 12.78
N LYS A 114 -1.76 13.14 11.84
CA LYS A 114 -2.60 13.34 10.65
C LYS A 114 -2.59 12.09 9.76
N LEU A 115 -1.43 11.47 9.54
CA LEU A 115 -1.36 10.21 8.78
C LEU A 115 -2.13 9.10 9.45
N LYS A 116 -2.03 9.00 10.78
CA LYS A 116 -2.77 8.01 11.57
C LYS A 116 -4.27 8.20 11.42
N GLU A 117 -4.75 9.43 11.61
CA GLU A 117 -6.17 9.74 11.46
C GLU A 117 -6.70 9.43 10.06
N LEU A 118 -5.98 9.88 9.02
CA LEU A 118 -6.37 9.63 7.63
C LEU A 118 -6.39 8.14 7.28
N TRP A 119 -5.44 7.37 7.83
CA TRP A 119 -5.33 5.93 7.57
C TRP A 119 -6.40 5.13 8.32
N GLU A 120 -6.63 5.43 9.59
CA GLU A 120 -7.66 4.77 10.42
C GLU A 120 -9.07 5.05 9.88
N LYS A 121 -9.32 6.27 9.38
CA LYS A 121 -10.59 6.65 8.74
C LYS A 121 -10.68 6.23 7.28
N HIS A 122 -9.69 5.51 6.74
CA HIS A 122 -9.62 5.13 5.33
C HIS A 122 -9.78 6.31 4.33
N GLN A 123 -9.41 7.52 4.75
CA GLN A 123 -9.46 8.73 3.93
C GLN A 123 -8.23 8.86 3.01
N SER A 124 -7.13 8.20 3.39
CA SER A 124 -5.90 8.10 2.60
C SER A 124 -5.32 6.69 2.70
N TRP A 125 -4.70 6.25 1.61
CA TRP A 125 -4.01 4.97 1.52
C TRP A 125 -2.50 5.09 1.67
N LEU A 126 -2.01 6.29 2.00
CA LEU A 126 -0.61 6.67 1.90
C LEU A 126 0.37 5.78 2.69
N PRO A 127 0.03 5.30 3.90
CA PRO A 127 0.83 4.25 4.51
C PRO A 127 0.28 2.87 4.10
N ARG A 128 0.98 2.20 3.17
CA ARG A 128 0.78 0.77 2.89
C ARG A 128 1.90 -0.03 3.53
N CYS A 129 1.51 -0.98 4.38
CA CYS A 129 2.42 -1.87 5.08
C CYS A 129 2.72 -3.11 4.22
N SER A 130 3.15 -2.89 2.98
CA SER A 130 3.84 -3.92 2.21
C SER A 130 5.30 -4.05 2.66
N TYR A 131 6.02 -5.02 2.12
CA TYR A 131 7.44 -5.25 2.40
C TYR A 131 8.25 -3.92 2.37
N PRO A 132 9.28 -3.74 3.23
CA PRO A 132 9.86 -4.71 4.17
C PRO A 132 9.17 -4.80 5.54
N TYR A 133 8.04 -4.14 5.76
CA TYR A 133 7.44 -4.00 7.08
C TYR A 133 6.68 -5.26 7.51
N LYS A 134 7.40 -6.20 8.13
CA LYS A 134 6.79 -7.37 8.81
C LYS A 134 6.08 -6.99 10.13
N ASP A 135 6.51 -5.89 10.77
CA ASP A 135 5.87 -5.35 11.98
C ASP A 135 5.84 -3.82 11.93
N ASN A 136 4.66 -3.28 11.65
CA ASN A 136 4.42 -1.84 11.47
C ASN A 136 4.29 -1.09 12.81
N ARG A 137 4.27 -1.79 13.95
CA ARG A 137 4.04 -1.17 15.27
C ARG A 137 5.18 -0.27 15.76
N LYS A 138 6.36 -0.36 15.16
CA LYS A 138 7.54 0.43 15.54
C LYS A 138 8.05 1.37 14.45
N THR A 139 7.39 1.40 13.29
CA THR A 139 7.81 2.26 12.17
C THR A 139 6.90 3.48 12.10
N PRO A 140 7.44 4.71 12.10
CA PRO A 140 6.65 5.92 11.92
C PRO A 140 5.86 5.88 10.60
N LEU A 141 4.60 6.33 10.61
CA LEU A 141 3.74 6.32 9.41
C LEU A 141 4.29 7.24 8.33
N GLN A 142 5.00 8.33 8.68
CA GLN A 142 5.70 9.19 7.72
C GLN A 142 6.74 8.41 6.93
N LYS A 143 7.48 7.52 7.61
CA LYS A 143 8.48 6.67 6.93
C LYS A 143 7.80 5.69 5.98
N ILE A 144 6.72 5.03 6.43
CA ILE A 144 5.96 4.09 5.58
C ILE A 144 5.35 4.84 4.39
N ALA A 145 4.78 6.02 4.61
CA ALA A 145 4.19 6.88 3.58
C ALA A 145 5.21 7.31 2.52
N ALA A 146 6.39 7.76 2.97
CA ALA A 146 7.46 8.16 2.07
C ALA A 146 7.94 7.00 1.19
N GLU A 147 8.13 5.82 1.79
CA GLU A 147 8.54 4.63 1.03
C GLU A 147 7.42 4.15 0.09
N THR A 148 6.16 4.27 0.49
CA THR A 148 4.99 3.96 -0.36
C THR A 148 4.98 4.84 -1.61
N LEU A 149 5.14 6.16 -1.46
CA LEU A 149 5.23 7.06 -2.61
C LEU A 149 6.46 6.83 -3.47
N ALA A 150 7.61 6.56 -2.85
CA ALA A 150 8.84 6.25 -3.58
C ALA A 150 8.69 4.99 -4.43
N ARG A 151 8.09 3.91 -3.88
CA ARG A 151 7.78 2.68 -4.63
C ARG A 151 6.82 2.98 -5.77
N PHE A 152 5.72 3.69 -5.49
CA PHE A 152 4.72 4.01 -6.49
C PHE A 152 5.29 4.83 -7.66
N LYS A 153 6.08 5.87 -7.35
CA LYS A 153 6.78 6.70 -8.33
C LYS A 153 7.74 5.87 -9.18
N LEU A 154 8.49 4.95 -8.56
CA LEU A 154 9.43 4.09 -9.27
C LEU A 154 8.72 3.13 -10.24
N ILE A 155 7.61 2.54 -9.80
CA ILE A 155 6.81 1.59 -10.60
C ILE A 155 6.16 2.30 -11.80
N ASN A 156 5.53 3.45 -11.57
CA ASN A 156 4.70 4.12 -12.57
C ASN A 156 5.43 5.23 -13.35
N LYS A 157 6.66 5.57 -12.98
CA LYS A 157 7.50 6.60 -13.62
C LYS A 157 6.85 8.00 -13.74
N ILE A 158 5.98 8.38 -12.81
CA ILE A 158 5.11 9.60 -12.84
C ILE A 158 5.83 10.92 -12.58
#